data_AF-A0A0X3NP13-F1
#
_entry.id   AF-A0A0X3NP13-F1
#
_cell.length_a   1.000
_cell.length_b   1.000
_cell.length_c   1.000
_cell.angle_alpha   90.00
_cell.angle_beta   90.00
_cell.angle_gamma   90.00
#
_symmetry.space_group_name_H-M   'P 1'
#
loop_
_entity.id
_entity.type
_entity.pdbx_description
1 polymer ?
#
loop_
_entity_poly.entity_id
_entity_poly.type
_entity_poly.pdbx_seq_one_letter_code
_entity_poly.pdbx_strand_id
1 'polypeptide(L)'
;MLSYWAASRGSLSQKKFLPLANRINIVVSSTLDSVPEGVYLANDFNRALTICECLHSNNKVDEVFVIGGTRLYEAALNQSEYPVRFYCTHVLKDYECDVFFPDIDWKSFKEITLPTVEPGIKHCGDVDIRFAVYEKALK
;
A
#
# COMPACT_ATOMS: atom_id res chain seq x y z
N MET A 1 7.29 -0.82 4.78
CA MET A 1 5.87 -0.91 4.39
C MET A 1 5.08 0.11 5.19
N LEU A 2 4.30 0.96 4.53
CA LEU A 2 3.49 2.02 5.10
C LEU A 2 2.03 1.56 5.18
N SER A 3 1.46 1.51 6.39
CA SER A 3 0.05 1.22 6.62
C SER A 3 -0.61 2.32 7.45
N TYR A 4 -1.83 2.71 7.10
CA TYR A 4 -2.63 3.64 7.88
C TYR A 4 -3.41 2.86 8.93
N TRP A 5 -3.29 3.25 10.20
CA TRP A 5 -4.22 2.80 11.24
C TRP A 5 -5.20 3.94 11.52
N ALA A 6 -6.35 3.91 10.85
CA ALA A 6 -7.50 4.71 11.22
C ALA A 6 -8.18 4.03 12.40
N ALA A 7 -8.22 4.66 13.58
CA ALA A 7 -9.16 4.29 14.62
C ALA A 7 -10.57 4.77 14.22
N SER A 8 -11.16 4.22 13.16
CA SER A 8 -12.55 4.51 12.77
C SER A 8 -13.39 3.23 12.78
N ARG A 9 -14.12 3.08 13.88
CA ARG A 9 -15.42 2.38 14.04
C ARG A 9 -15.61 1.11 13.20
N GLY A 10 -15.05 0.02 13.69
CA GLY A 10 -15.38 -1.33 13.22
C GLY A 10 -14.38 -2.32 13.79
N SER A 11 -14.83 -3.19 14.68
CA SER A 11 -14.03 -4.22 15.34
C SER A 11 -13.37 -5.16 14.31
N LEU A 12 -12.13 -4.86 13.89
CA LEU A 12 -11.25 -5.85 13.29
C LEU A 12 -10.53 -6.60 14.41
N SER A 13 -11.19 -7.65 14.91
CA SER A 13 -10.64 -8.65 15.82
C SER A 13 -9.58 -9.56 15.17
N GLN A 14 -8.80 -9.05 14.20
CA GLN A 14 -7.74 -9.77 13.49
C GLN A 14 -6.35 -9.34 13.98
N LYS A 15 -6.10 -9.50 15.29
CA LYS A 15 -4.79 -9.30 15.93
C LYS A 15 -3.71 -10.31 15.51
N LYS A 16 -4.01 -11.25 14.60
CA LYS A 16 -3.19 -12.46 14.39
C LYS A 16 -1.98 -12.27 13.45
N PHE A 17 -1.93 -11.19 12.67
CA PHE A 17 -0.92 -11.01 11.61
C PHE A 17 -0.19 -9.67 11.64
N LEU A 18 -0.29 -8.92 12.75
CA LEU A 18 0.31 -7.60 12.91
C LEU A 18 1.27 -7.62 14.13
N PRO A 19 2.51 -7.13 14.01
CA PRO A 19 3.13 -6.60 12.80
C PRO A 19 3.40 -7.68 11.76
N LEU A 20 3.48 -7.26 10.50
CA LEU A 20 3.74 -8.15 9.39
C LEU A 20 5.16 -8.71 9.48
N ALA A 21 5.29 -10.03 9.63
CA ALA A 21 6.59 -10.69 9.79
C ALA A 21 7.54 -10.43 8.61
N ASN A 22 8.84 -10.43 8.90
CA ASN A 22 9.95 -10.20 7.97
C ASN A 22 9.89 -8.87 7.21
N ARG A 23 9.18 -7.88 7.77
CA ARG A 23 9.00 -6.55 7.18
C ARG A 23 9.14 -5.48 8.26
N ILE A 24 9.66 -4.33 7.86
CA ILE A 24 9.58 -3.11 8.68
C ILE A 24 8.22 -2.46 8.45
N ASN A 25 7.48 -2.34 9.55
CA ASN A 25 6.13 -1.78 9.59
C ASN A 25 6.22 -0.32 10.06
N ILE A 26 5.63 0.58 9.28
CA ILE A 26 5.52 2.00 9.62
C ILE A 26 4.03 2.34 9.59
N VAL A 27 3.51 2.77 10.74
CA VAL A 27 2.13 3.21 10.90
C VAL A 27 2.08 4.72 10.74
N VAL A 28 1.20 5.21 9.87
CA VAL A 28 0.90 6.64 9.76
C VAL A 28 -0.40 6.93 10.50
N SER A 29 -0.36 7.78 11.53
CA SER A 29 -1.54 8.18 12.29
C SER A 29 -1.30 9.48 13.05
N SER A 30 -2.28 10.38 13.02
CA SER A 30 -2.26 11.64 13.77
C SER A 30 -2.88 11.52 15.17
N THR A 31 -3.43 10.36 15.53
CA THR A 31 -4.20 10.15 16.78
C THR A 31 -3.63 9.06 17.67
N LEU A 32 -2.70 8.24 17.16
CA LEU A 32 -2.02 7.23 17.97
C LEU A 32 -0.84 7.87 18.69
N ASP A 33 -0.69 7.53 19.96
CA ASP A 33 0.46 7.96 20.77
C ASP A 33 1.55 6.89 20.85
N SER A 34 1.20 5.63 20.59
CA SER A 34 2.16 4.52 20.61
C SER A 34 1.76 3.38 19.65
N VAL A 35 2.75 2.56 19.32
CA VAL A 35 2.64 1.35 18.49
C VAL A 35 3.40 0.21 19.16
N PRO A 36 3.14 -1.06 18.79
CA PRO A 36 3.91 -2.19 19.30
C PRO A 36 5.42 -2.04 19.05
N GLU A 37 6.22 -2.75 19.84
CA GLU A 37 7.67 -2.81 19.64
C GLU A 37 8.03 -3.29 18.22
N GLY A 38 9.08 -2.71 17.64
CA GLY A 38 9.53 -3.02 16.27
C GLY A 38 8.68 -2.40 15.16
N VAL A 39 7.69 -1.57 15.50
CA VAL A 39 6.88 -0.77 14.56
C VAL A 39 7.24 0.71 14.71
N TYR A 40 7.38 1.40 13.59
CA TYR A 40 7.57 2.85 13.59
C TYR A 40 6.21 3.56 13.54
N LEU A 41 6.09 4.69 14.23
CA LEU A 41 4.94 5.58 14.15
C LEU A 41 5.36 6.90 13.51
N ALA A 42 4.61 7.32 12.50
CA ALA A 42 4.70 8.61 11.84
C ALA A 42 3.37 9.35 11.98
N ASN A 43 3.42 10.65 12.23
CA ASN A 43 2.23 11.50 12.37
C ASN A 43 1.61 11.89 11.02
N ASP A 44 2.41 11.89 9.95
CA ASP A 44 1.99 12.17 8.59
C ASP A 44 2.83 11.38 7.56
N PHE A 45 2.46 11.50 6.28
CA PHE A 45 3.10 10.77 5.19
C PHE A 45 4.56 11.20 4.96
N ASN A 46 4.87 12.50 5.07
CA ASN A 46 6.21 13.02 4.85
C ASN A 46 7.17 12.51 5.92
N ARG A 47 6.73 12.49 7.19
CA ARG A 47 7.51 11.88 8.27
C ARG A 47 7.77 10.40 8.02
N ALA A 48 6.81 9.71 7.45
CA ALA A 48 6.93 8.30 7.11
C ALA A 48 7.95 8.08 5.97
N LEU A 49 7.97 8.96 4.97
CA LEU A 49 9.01 8.98 3.92
C LEU A 49 10.40 9.22 4.50
N THR A 50 10.57 10.18 5.40
CA THR A 50 11.86 10.42 6.08
C THR A 50 12.36 9.19 6.83
N ILE A 51 11.46 8.43 7.48
CA ILE A 51 11.81 7.16 8.13
C ILE A 51 12.27 6.14 7.08
N CYS A 52 11.54 6.01 5.97
CA CYS A 52 11.92 5.15 4.85
C CYS A 52 13.30 5.49 4.28
N GLU A 53 13.58 6.76 4.01
CA GLU A 53 14.87 7.25 3.51
C GLU A 53 16.03 6.92 4.46
N CYS A 54 15.81 7.13 5.76
CA CYS A 54 16.79 6.78 6.79
C CYS A 54 17.06 5.27 6.81
N LEU A 55 16.00 4.45 6.77
CA LEU A 55 16.13 2.98 6.74
C LEU A 55 16.85 2.50 5.48
N HIS A 56 16.52 3.10 4.33
CA HIS A 56 17.15 2.78 3.05
C HIS A 56 18.64 3.15 3.05
N SER A 57 18.97 4.35 3.51
CA SER A 57 20.36 4.84 3.61
C SER A 57 21.22 3.99 4.56
N ASN A 58 20.60 3.32 5.53
CA ASN A 58 21.26 2.38 6.46
C ASN A 58 21.24 0.92 5.97
N ASN A 59 20.92 0.68 4.69
CA ASN A 59 20.81 -0.65 4.08
C ASN A 59 19.87 -1.60 4.85
N LYS A 60 18.79 -1.06 5.45
CA LYS A 60 17.79 -1.86 6.18
C LYS A 60 16.60 -2.27 5.33
N VAL A 61 16.34 -1.56 4.24
CA VAL A 61 15.22 -1.81 3.32
C VAL A 61 15.64 -1.57 1.88
N ASP A 62 15.05 -2.33 0.97
CA ASP A 62 15.25 -2.20 -0.47
C ASP A 62 14.05 -1.48 -1.11
N GLU A 63 12.84 -2.00 -0.89
CA GLU A 63 11.60 -1.45 -1.45
C GLU A 63 10.62 -0.94 -0.39
N VAL A 64 9.86 0.11 -0.76
CA VAL A 64 8.81 0.69 0.07
C VAL A 64 7.45 0.41 -0.55
N PHE A 65 6.58 -0.25 0.21
CA PHE A 65 5.20 -0.53 -0.17
C PHE A 65 4.23 0.31 0.65
N VAL A 66 3.35 1.05 -0.02
CA VAL A 66 2.17 1.67 0.60
C VAL A 66 1.01 0.69 0.47
N ILE A 67 0.49 0.20 1.61
CA ILE A 67 -0.54 -0.85 1.64
C ILE A 67 -1.92 -0.33 2.06
N GLY A 68 -2.15 0.97 1.86
CA GLY A 68 -3.40 1.67 2.16
C GLY A 68 -3.44 2.30 3.55
N GLY A 69 -4.50 3.03 3.92
CA GLY A 69 -5.75 3.24 3.19
C GLY A 69 -5.76 4.42 2.21
N THR A 70 -6.95 4.84 1.76
CA THR A 70 -7.17 5.86 0.72
C THR A 70 -6.32 7.12 0.91
N ARG A 71 -6.28 7.69 2.12
CA ARG A 71 -5.45 8.88 2.41
C ARG A 71 -3.96 8.68 2.14
N LEU A 72 -3.44 7.47 2.39
CA LEU A 72 -2.05 7.15 2.07
C LEU A 72 -1.84 6.90 0.58
N TYR A 73 -2.82 6.30 -0.10
CA TYR A 73 -2.76 6.20 -1.57
C TYR A 73 -2.76 7.60 -2.21
N GLU A 74 -3.63 8.50 -1.77
CA GLU A 74 -3.64 9.89 -2.25
C GLU A 74 -2.31 10.59 -2.01
N ALA A 75 -1.77 10.51 -0.79
CA ALA A 75 -0.47 11.12 -0.46
C ALA A 75 0.68 10.54 -1.31
N ALA A 76 0.68 9.23 -1.52
CA ALA A 76 1.68 8.54 -2.35
C ALA A 76 1.57 8.86 -3.85
N LEU A 77 0.37 9.23 -4.32
CA LEU A 77 0.13 9.64 -5.70
C LEU A 77 0.41 11.11 -5.96
N ASN A 78 0.22 11.95 -4.94
CA ASN A 78 0.44 13.39 -5.02
C ASN A 78 1.92 13.78 -4.85
N GLN A 79 2.75 12.92 -4.26
CA GLN A 79 4.20 13.15 -4.22
C GLN A 79 4.82 12.98 -5.61
N SER A 80 5.85 13.78 -5.90
CA SER A 80 6.56 13.78 -7.19
C SER A 80 8.02 13.33 -7.10
N GLU A 81 8.50 13.05 -5.89
CA GLU A 81 9.90 12.74 -5.60
C GLU A 81 10.27 11.30 -6.00
N TYR A 82 9.32 10.39 -5.88
CA TYR A 82 9.51 8.95 -6.05
C TYR A 82 8.61 8.40 -7.16
N PRO A 83 9.13 7.49 -8.01
CA PRO A 83 8.29 6.77 -8.96
C PRO A 83 7.30 5.86 -8.22
N VAL A 84 6.09 5.72 -8.78
CA VAL A 84 5.04 4.86 -8.23
C VAL A 84 4.81 3.67 -9.16
N ARG A 85 4.84 2.47 -8.60
CA ARG A 85 4.42 1.22 -9.23
C ARG A 85 3.19 0.69 -8.48
N PHE A 86 2.16 0.28 -9.21
CA PHE A 86 1.02 -0.40 -8.63
C PHE A 86 1.18 -1.91 -8.77
N TYR A 87 0.95 -2.61 -7.67
CA TYR A 87 0.64 -4.03 -7.67
C TYR A 87 -0.86 -4.15 -7.37
N CYS A 88 -1.65 -4.37 -8.42
CA CYS A 88 -3.11 -4.33 -8.34
C CYS A 88 -3.69 -5.74 -8.44
N THR A 89 -4.62 -6.05 -7.55
CA THR A 89 -5.49 -7.22 -7.68
C THR A 89 -6.85 -6.73 -8.14
N HIS A 90 -7.17 -7.00 -9.40
CA HIS A 90 -8.49 -6.73 -9.97
C HIS A 90 -9.45 -7.81 -9.52
N VAL A 91 -10.48 -7.41 -8.78
CA VAL A 91 -11.59 -8.28 -8.38
C VAL A 91 -12.68 -8.14 -9.43
N LEU A 92 -13.00 -9.22 -10.15
CA LEU A 92 -13.94 -9.22 -11.27
C LEU A 92 -15.37 -9.49 -10.79
N LYS A 93 -15.78 -8.77 -9.75
CA LYS A 93 -17.13 -8.83 -9.17
C LYS A 93 -17.44 -7.50 -8.50
N ASP A 94 -18.67 -7.04 -8.67
CA ASP A 94 -19.13 -5.81 -8.06
C ASP A 94 -19.55 -6.03 -6.61
N TYR A 95 -19.19 -5.06 -5.77
CA TYR A 95 -19.53 -5.00 -4.35
C TYR A 95 -19.98 -3.59 -3.99
N GLU A 96 -20.87 -3.49 -3.01
CA GLU A 96 -21.17 -2.21 -2.37
C GLU A 96 -19.99 -1.82 -1.47
N CYS A 97 -19.28 -0.76 -1.86
CA CYS A 97 -18.12 -0.23 -1.15
C CYS A 97 -18.41 1.19 -0.65
N ASP A 98 -17.94 1.51 0.55
CA ASP A 98 -17.99 2.85 1.15
C ASP A 98 -16.67 3.64 0.98
N VAL A 99 -15.59 2.93 0.66
CA VAL A 99 -14.25 3.48 0.45
C VAL A 99 -13.71 3.03 -0.90
N PHE A 100 -13.17 3.98 -1.66
CA PHE A 100 -12.64 3.76 -3.00
C PHE A 100 -11.15 4.08 -3.06
N PHE A 101 -10.47 3.46 -4.02
CA PHE A 101 -9.12 3.84 -4.43
C PHE A 101 -9.17 5.24 -5.07
N PRO A 102 -8.13 6.08 -4.92
CA PRO A 102 -8.13 7.43 -5.49
C PRO A 102 -8.35 7.42 -7.00
N ASP A 103 -9.09 8.41 -7.50
CA ASP A 103 -9.31 8.57 -8.93
C ASP A 103 -8.01 9.01 -9.62
N ILE A 104 -7.53 8.20 -10.56
CA ILE A 104 -6.28 8.43 -11.29
C ILE A 104 -6.49 8.24 -12.78
N ASP A 105 -5.74 8.99 -13.59
CA ASP A 105 -5.69 8.77 -15.02
C ASP A 105 -4.89 7.49 -15.33
N TRP A 106 -5.58 6.37 -15.43
CA TRP A 106 -5.00 5.08 -15.79
C TRP A 106 -4.28 5.09 -17.15
N LYS A 107 -4.57 6.05 -18.03
CA LYS A 107 -3.83 6.19 -19.31
C LYS A 107 -2.39 6.63 -19.11
N SER A 108 -2.08 7.27 -17.96
CA SER A 108 -0.72 7.63 -17.60
C SER A 108 0.11 6.46 -17.07
N PHE A 109 -0.51 5.29 -16.89
CA PHE A 109 0.13 4.08 -16.42
C PHE A 109 0.10 2.98 -17.49
N LYS A 110 1.20 2.26 -17.62
CA LYS A 110 1.35 1.13 -18.53
C LYS A 110 1.34 -0.16 -17.72
N GLU A 111 0.52 -1.12 -18.13
CA GLU A 111 0.57 -2.48 -17.60
C GLU A 111 1.89 -3.15 -18.05
N ILE A 112 2.63 -3.71 -17.10
CA ILE A 112 3.89 -4.43 -17.33
C ILE A 112 3.76 -5.89 -16.87
N THR A 113 4.53 -6.77 -17.53
CA THR A 113 4.61 -8.17 -17.14
C THR A 113 5.85 -8.39 -16.28
N LEU A 114 5.66 -8.96 -15.09
CA LEU A 114 6.75 -9.43 -14.26
C LEU A 114 6.78 -10.98 -14.26
N PRO A 115 7.95 -11.63 -14.34
CA PRO A 115 8.04 -13.09 -14.28
C PRO A 115 7.46 -13.69 -12.99
N THR A 116 7.41 -12.90 -11.92
CA THR A 116 6.88 -13.28 -10.61
C THR A 116 5.37 -13.15 -10.51
N VAL A 117 4.70 -12.58 -11.51
CA VAL A 117 3.26 -12.36 -11.53
C VAL A 117 2.66 -13.20 -12.64
N GLU A 118 1.91 -14.23 -12.23
CA GLU A 118 1.20 -15.10 -13.17
C GLU A 118 0.10 -14.32 -13.89
N PRO A 119 0.11 -14.27 -15.23
CA PRO A 119 -0.94 -13.64 -16.00
C PRO A 119 -2.21 -14.48 -16.01
N GLY A 120 -3.34 -13.84 -16.28
CA GLY A 120 -4.63 -14.50 -16.46
C GLY A 120 -5.56 -14.37 -15.26
N ILE A 121 -6.76 -14.92 -15.42
CA ILE A 121 -7.80 -14.92 -14.40
C ILE A 121 -7.58 -16.14 -13.49
N LYS A 122 -7.67 -15.91 -12.18
CA LYS A 122 -7.64 -16.95 -11.16
C LYS A 122 -8.98 -17.02 -10.47
N HIS A 123 -9.46 -18.24 -10.25
CA HIS A 123 -10.69 -18.50 -9.51
C HIS A 123 -10.35 -18.64 -8.02
N CYS A 124 -10.85 -17.71 -7.21
CA CYS A 124 -10.68 -17.72 -5.76
C CYS A 124 -12.06 -17.87 -5.10
N GLY A 125 -12.48 -19.12 -4.88
CA GLY A 125 -13.83 -19.40 -4.39
C GLY A 125 -14.91 -19.01 -5.41
N ASP A 126 -15.77 -18.07 -5.06
CA ASP A 126 -16.87 -17.56 -5.89
C ASP A 126 -16.50 -16.26 -6.65
N VAL A 127 -15.22 -15.91 -6.69
CA VAL A 127 -14.71 -14.66 -7.26
C VAL A 127 -13.56 -14.93 -8.22
N ASP A 128 -13.64 -14.26 -9.36
CA ASP A 128 -12.55 -14.21 -10.33
C ASP A 128 -11.65 -13.01 -10.03
N ILE A 129 -10.34 -13.24 -9.96
CA ILE A 129 -9.34 -12.20 -9.74
C ILE A 129 -8.27 -12.22 -10.82
N ARG A 130 -7.68 -11.06 -11.11
CA ARG A 130 -6.51 -10.92 -11.98
C ARG A 130 -5.46 -10.06 -11.30
N PHE A 131 -4.21 -10.51 -11.33
CA PHE A 131 -3.08 -9.69 -10.89
C PHE A 131 -2.53 -8.88 -12.06
N ALA A 132 -2.28 -7.60 -11.82
CA ALA A 132 -1.67 -6.71 -12.79
C ALA A 132 -0.67 -5.78 -12.11
N VAL A 133 0.39 -5.45 -12.83
CA VAL A 133 1.42 -4.51 -12.37
C VAL A 133 1.42 -3.33 -13.32
N TYR A 134 1.41 -2.12 -12.78
CA TYR A 134 1.40 -0.90 -13.56
C TYR A 134 2.55 0.02 -13.16
N GLU A 135 3.20 0.61 -14.16
CA GLU A 135 4.21 1.64 -13.97
C GLU A 135 3.81 2.92 -14.69
N LYS A 136 4.18 4.07 -14.13
CA LYS A 136 3.96 5.35 -14.79
C LYS A 136 4.73 5.37 -16.12
N ALA A 137 4.05 5.68 -17.22
CA ALA A 137 4.71 5.82 -18.51
C ALA A 137 5.71 6.98 -18.42
N LEU A 138 6.99 6.69 -18.72
CA LEU A 138 7.99 7.74 -18.89
C LEU A 138 7.53 8.64 -20.06
N LYS A 139 7.45 9.95 -19.81
CA LYS A 139 7.24 10.94 -20.86
C LYS A 139 8.46 11.03 -21.76
#